data_AF-A0A9P4QQT1-F1
#
_entry.id   AF-A0A9P4QQT1-F1
#
_cell.length_a   1.000
_cell.length_b   1.000
_cell.length_c   1.000
_cell.angle_alpha   90.00
_cell.angle_beta   90.00
_cell.angle_gamma   90.00
#
_symmetry.space_group_name_H-M   'P 1'
#
loop_
_entity.id
_entity.type
_entity.pdbx_description
1 polymer ?
#
loop_
_entity_poly.entity_id
_entity_poly.type
_entity_poly.pdbx_seq_one_letter_code
_entity_poly.pdbx_strand_id
1 'polypeptide(L)'
;MFTNFKFTTHISLPTNYDPSQTPAHQIHTIDVAGPLNLLTCTITATSNTSTSAITSLAISRLPPWTSRDLSPFTALRARENDLSTLCWSLTSYWSLAHRRAQFWHACESAFAHLLPGRTASDTENATPKTDKRAARPPPPLSRKDLHRHLGRDVLVLEDAHVLLKVSWRIGFDWTGEAESEVGVEPAFPAVCKCLVC
;
A
#
# COMPACT_ATOMS: atom_id res chain seq x y z
N MET A 1 21.53 5.66 0.94
CA MET A 1 20.07 5.69 1.06
C MET A 1 19.61 4.30 1.48
N PHE A 2 19.10 4.12 2.71
CA PHE A 2 18.70 2.81 3.24
C PHE A 2 17.23 2.55 2.93
N THR A 3 16.94 2.12 1.70
CA THR A 3 15.59 1.69 1.31
C THR A 3 15.67 0.28 0.75
N ASN A 4 14.60 -0.50 0.88
CA ASN A 4 14.50 -1.81 0.23
C ASN A 4 14.06 -1.72 -1.24
N PHE A 5 14.08 -0.52 -1.83
CA PHE A 5 13.76 -0.29 -3.23
C PHE A 5 15.03 -0.34 -4.08
N LYS A 6 14.87 -0.88 -5.28
CA LYS A 6 15.86 -0.83 -6.34
C LYS A 6 15.51 0.34 -7.25
N PHE A 7 16.50 1.20 -7.49
CA PHE A 7 16.39 2.33 -8.40
C PHE A 7 17.28 2.06 -9.60
N THR A 8 16.74 2.23 -10.80
CA THR A 8 17.49 2.18 -12.06
C THR A 8 17.24 3.48 -12.79
N THR A 9 18.30 4.21 -13.12
CA THR A 9 18.20 5.54 -13.72
C THR A 9 18.74 5.52 -15.13
N HIS A 10 17.97 6.09 -16.04
CA HIS A 10 18.34 6.32 -17.42
C HIS A 10 18.27 7.82 -17.73
N ILE A 11 19.31 8.32 -18.38
CA ILE A 11 19.42 9.72 -18.76
C ILE A 11 19.25 9.81 -20.27
N SER A 12 18.44 10.78 -20.69
CA SER A 12 18.20 11.07 -22.10
C SER A 12 18.11 12.57 -22.34
N LEU A 13 18.32 12.98 -23.58
CA LEU A 13 18.07 14.35 -24.02
C LEU A 13 16.64 14.47 -24.56
N PRO A 14 16.01 15.65 -24.46
CA PRO A 14 14.72 15.90 -25.09
C PRO A 14 14.75 15.61 -26.60
N THR A 15 13.64 15.16 -27.15
CA THR A 15 13.54 14.76 -28.58
C THR A 15 13.85 15.91 -29.55
N ASN A 16 13.60 17.16 -29.15
CA ASN A 16 13.92 18.37 -29.92
C ASN A 16 15.15 19.09 -29.36
N TYR A 17 16.19 18.34 -29.00
CA TYR A 17 17.41 18.90 -28.44
C TYR A 17 18.15 19.73 -29.49
N ASP A 18 18.23 21.03 -29.24
CA ASP A 18 19.08 21.96 -29.98
C ASP A 18 20.29 22.30 -29.09
N PRO A 19 21.53 21.93 -29.48
CA PRO A 19 22.73 22.21 -28.69
C PRO A 19 23.03 23.72 -28.55
N SER A 20 22.37 24.58 -29.34
CA SER A 20 22.46 26.04 -29.22
C SER A 20 21.45 26.62 -28.23
N GLN A 21 20.42 25.87 -27.83
CA GLN A 21 19.45 26.32 -26.83
C GLN A 21 20.07 26.27 -25.44
N THR A 22 20.19 27.45 -24.84
CA THR A 22 20.49 27.61 -23.42
C THR A 22 19.22 28.05 -22.70
N PRO A 23 18.82 27.37 -21.62
CA PRO A 23 19.50 26.27 -20.94
C PRO A 23 19.19 24.89 -21.55
N ALA A 24 20.21 24.00 -21.56
CA ALA A 24 20.00 22.61 -21.94
C ALA A 24 19.15 21.89 -20.88
N HIS A 25 18.25 21.03 -21.35
CA HIS A 25 17.38 20.22 -20.50
C HIS A 25 17.80 18.76 -20.57
N GLN A 26 17.68 18.06 -19.45
CA GLN A 26 18.05 16.65 -19.32
C GLN A 26 16.86 15.88 -18.73
N ILE A 27 16.52 14.75 -19.34
CA ILE A 27 15.41 13.91 -18.89
C ILE A 27 15.99 12.71 -18.14
N HIS A 28 15.62 12.61 -16.87
CA HIS A 28 15.91 11.49 -15.99
C HIS A 28 14.69 10.58 -15.89
N THR A 29 14.81 9.34 -16.35
CA THR A 29 13.80 8.30 -16.13
C THR A 29 14.32 7.36 -15.06
N ILE A 30 13.62 7.29 -13.94
CA ILE A 30 13.99 6.52 -12.75
C ILE A 30 12.94 5.42 -12.58
N ASP A 31 13.34 4.19 -12.84
CA ASP A 31 12.55 3.00 -12.56
C ASP A 31 12.76 2.58 -11.11
N VAL A 32 11.64 2.46 -10.39
CA VAL A 32 11.59 2.16 -8.97
C VAL A 32 10.90 0.82 -8.79
N ALA A 33 11.61 -0.13 -8.18
CA ALA A 33 11.09 -1.45 -7.86
C ALA A 33 11.23 -1.74 -6.38
N GLY A 34 10.09 -1.80 -5.69
CA GLY A 34 10.01 -2.16 -4.27
C GLY A 34 10.18 -3.66 -4.02
N PRO A 35 10.17 -4.07 -2.74
CA PRO A 35 10.32 -5.46 -2.36
C PRO A 35 9.31 -6.37 -3.04
N LEU A 36 9.80 -7.55 -3.45
CA LEU A 36 9.00 -8.54 -4.17
C LEU A 36 8.34 -7.99 -5.45
N ASN A 37 8.81 -6.88 -6.04
CA ASN A 37 8.19 -6.21 -7.19
C ASN A 37 6.67 -6.02 -7.05
N LEU A 38 6.20 -5.72 -5.84
CA LEU A 38 4.79 -5.49 -5.54
C LEU A 38 4.39 -4.02 -5.67
N LEU A 39 5.33 -3.11 -5.42
CA LEU A 39 5.22 -1.69 -5.69
C LEU A 39 6.26 -1.32 -6.74
N THR A 40 5.83 -0.98 -7.93
CA THR A 40 6.69 -0.55 -9.04
C THR A 40 6.17 0.77 -9.57
N CYS A 41 7.07 1.69 -9.93
CA CYS A 41 6.68 2.91 -10.62
C CYS A 41 7.85 3.47 -11.42
N THR A 42 7.55 4.46 -12.24
CA THR A 42 8.55 5.16 -13.04
C THR A 42 8.38 6.65 -12.86
N ILE A 43 9.45 7.28 -12.44
CA ILE A 43 9.53 8.71 -12.21
C ILE A 43 10.29 9.33 -13.37
N THR A 44 9.67 10.27 -14.07
CA THR A 44 10.32 11.05 -15.12
C THR A 44 10.51 12.47 -14.62
N ALA A 45 11.75 12.90 -14.50
CA ALA A 45 12.13 14.24 -14.06
C ALA A 45 12.92 14.95 -15.17
N THR A 46 12.50 16.14 -15.56
CA THR A 46 13.25 16.99 -16.48
C THR A 46 13.98 18.05 -15.69
N SER A 47 15.31 18.05 -15.75
CA SER A 47 16.17 19.01 -15.07
C SER A 47 16.74 20.02 -16.06
N ASN A 48 16.93 21.24 -15.58
CA ASN A 48 17.68 22.27 -16.29
C ASN A 48 19.16 22.13 -15.90
N THR A 49 20.06 21.94 -16.88
CA THR A 49 21.48 21.68 -16.58
C THR A 49 22.21 22.90 -16.05
N SER A 50 21.72 24.11 -16.31
CA SER A 50 22.35 25.36 -15.87
C SER A 50 21.97 25.73 -14.44
N THR A 51 20.72 25.48 -14.03
CA THR A 51 20.22 25.81 -12.67
C THR A 51 20.14 24.60 -11.76
N SER A 52 20.29 23.38 -12.29
CA SER A 52 20.02 22.11 -11.61
C SER A 52 18.59 21.98 -11.07
N ALA A 53 17.67 22.86 -11.49
CA ALA A 53 16.29 22.84 -11.05
C ALA A 53 15.46 21.81 -11.83
N ILE A 54 14.57 21.12 -11.14
CA ILE A 54 13.58 20.24 -11.75
C ILE A 54 12.46 21.11 -12.33
N THR A 55 12.27 21.03 -13.64
CA THR A 55 11.27 21.81 -14.39
C THR A 55 9.95 21.07 -14.55
N SER A 56 10.02 19.75 -14.68
CA SER A 56 8.85 18.89 -14.81
C SER A 56 9.11 17.57 -14.10
N LEU A 57 8.11 17.10 -13.36
CA LEU A 57 8.13 15.81 -12.67
C LEU A 57 6.83 15.06 -12.96
N ALA A 58 6.94 13.78 -13.29
CA ALA A 58 5.81 12.91 -13.53
C ALA A 58 6.07 11.53 -12.93
N ILE A 59 5.02 10.91 -12.39
CA ILE A 59 5.04 9.52 -11.94
C ILE A 59 4.07 8.71 -12.80
N SER A 60 4.50 7.52 -13.19
CA SER A 60 3.73 6.60 -14.03
C SER A 60 3.90 5.16 -13.56
N ARG A 61 3.11 4.25 -14.14
CA ARG A 61 3.16 2.80 -13.88
C ARG A 61 2.92 2.39 -12.42
N LEU A 62 2.25 3.22 -11.63
CA LEU A 62 1.84 2.85 -10.28
C LEU A 62 0.85 1.66 -10.33
N PRO A 63 0.93 0.71 -9.37
CA PRO A 63 0.01 -0.42 -9.35
C PRO A 63 -1.42 0.03 -9.03
N PRO A 64 -2.46 -0.59 -9.61
CA PRO A 64 -3.86 -0.21 -9.38
C PRO A 64 -4.30 -0.25 -7.92
N TRP A 65 -3.72 -1.14 -7.11
CA TRP A 65 -4.04 -1.24 -5.68
C TRP A 65 -3.63 -0.01 -4.87
N THR A 66 -2.78 0.87 -5.43
CA THR A 66 -2.32 2.12 -4.79
C THR A 66 -3.20 3.32 -5.11
N SER A 67 -4.19 3.18 -6.00
CA SER A 67 -4.90 4.31 -6.60
C SER A 67 -5.69 5.15 -5.61
N ARG A 68 -6.17 4.55 -4.51
CA ARG A 68 -6.97 5.25 -3.51
C ARG A 68 -6.14 6.07 -2.52
N ASP A 69 -4.95 5.59 -2.20
CA ASP A 69 -4.13 6.13 -1.11
C ASP A 69 -2.99 7.00 -1.70
N LEU A 70 -2.13 6.40 -2.53
CA LEU A 70 -0.84 6.98 -2.95
C LEU A 70 -0.94 7.83 -4.22
N SER A 71 -1.81 7.46 -5.17
CA SER A 71 -1.88 8.15 -6.46
C SER A 71 -2.27 9.63 -6.36
N PRO A 72 -3.24 10.05 -5.53
CA PRO A 72 -3.58 11.46 -5.37
C PRO A 72 -2.41 12.29 -4.81
N PHE A 73 -1.73 11.74 -3.79
CA PHE A 73 -0.60 12.42 -3.15
C PHE A 73 0.60 12.57 -4.09
N THR A 74 0.98 11.50 -4.79
CA THR A 74 2.11 11.53 -5.71
C THR A 74 1.84 12.43 -6.93
N ALA A 75 0.59 12.51 -7.41
CA ALA A 75 0.21 13.44 -8.46
C ALA A 75 0.31 14.90 -8.01
N LEU A 76 -0.02 15.20 -6.75
CA LEU A 76 0.15 16.54 -6.17
C LEU A 76 1.65 16.91 -6.12
N ARG A 77 2.49 16.03 -5.57
CA ARG A 77 3.94 16.27 -5.46
C ARG A 77 4.65 16.35 -6.80
N ALA A 78 4.18 15.60 -7.79
CA ALA A 78 4.66 15.72 -9.16
C ALA A 78 4.42 17.13 -9.74
N ARG A 79 3.28 17.77 -9.45
CA ARG A 79 3.00 19.15 -9.90
C ARG A 79 3.87 20.19 -9.20
N GLU A 80 4.25 19.92 -7.96
CA GLU A 80 5.15 20.78 -7.16
C GLU A 80 6.63 20.60 -7.53
N ASN A 81 6.96 19.68 -8.44
CA ASN A 81 8.33 19.29 -8.80
C ASN A 81 9.17 18.80 -7.58
N ASP A 82 8.50 18.28 -6.55
CA ASP A 82 9.14 17.81 -5.32
C ASP A 82 9.49 16.32 -5.41
N LEU A 83 10.66 16.05 -6.01
CA LEU A 83 11.18 14.70 -6.18
C LEU A 83 11.51 14.03 -4.84
N SER A 84 11.98 14.81 -3.87
CA SER A 84 12.38 14.32 -2.54
C SER A 84 11.19 13.74 -1.78
N THR A 85 10.13 14.54 -1.61
CA THR A 85 8.93 14.12 -0.89
C THR A 85 8.19 13.01 -1.64
N LEU A 86 8.20 13.04 -2.97
CA LEU A 86 7.67 11.93 -3.77
C LEU A 86 8.41 10.62 -3.47
N CYS A 87 9.74 10.59 -3.55
CA CYS A 87 10.53 9.39 -3.27
C CYS A 87 10.39 8.92 -1.81
N TRP A 88 10.35 9.85 -0.86
CA TRP A 88 10.11 9.55 0.55
C TRP A 88 8.75 8.88 0.75
N SER A 89 7.69 9.47 0.19
CA SER A 89 6.33 8.96 0.32
C SER A 89 6.16 7.55 -0.24
N LEU A 90 6.85 7.18 -1.32
CA LEU A 90 6.83 5.81 -1.84
C LEU A 90 7.36 4.79 -0.82
N THR A 91 8.45 5.15 -0.15
CA THR A 91 9.09 4.28 0.84
C THR A 91 8.27 4.18 2.11
N SER A 92 7.80 5.33 2.61
CA SER A 92 6.96 5.44 3.80
C SER A 92 5.65 4.66 3.60
N TYR A 93 4.96 4.90 2.47
CA TYR A 93 3.75 4.19 2.08
C TYR A 93 3.93 2.67 2.02
N TRP A 94 5.00 2.19 1.39
CA TRP A 94 5.27 0.76 1.28
C TRP A 94 5.38 0.09 2.64
N SER A 95 6.07 0.73 3.60
CA SER A 95 6.25 0.18 4.93
C SER A 95 4.90 -0.05 5.64
N LEU A 96 3.97 0.90 5.48
CA LEU A 96 2.66 0.89 6.09
C LEU A 96 1.70 -0.07 5.38
N ALA A 97 1.69 -0.05 4.04
CA ALA A 97 0.90 -0.99 3.22
C ALA A 97 1.34 -2.44 3.46
N HIS A 98 2.65 -2.69 3.62
CA HIS A 98 3.17 -4.00 3.96
C HIS A 98 2.67 -4.47 5.33
N ARG A 99 2.75 -3.62 6.37
CA ARG A 99 2.23 -3.93 7.71
C ARG A 99 0.72 -4.19 7.69
N ARG A 100 -0.05 -3.36 6.97
CA ARG A 100 -1.50 -3.54 6.78
C ARG A 100 -1.82 -4.90 6.14
N ALA A 101 -1.08 -5.27 5.08
CA ALA A 101 -1.26 -6.56 4.42
C ALA A 101 -0.95 -7.75 5.34
N GLN A 102 0.11 -7.65 6.15
CA GLN A 102 0.45 -8.66 7.15
C GLN A 102 -0.65 -8.79 8.22
N PHE A 103 -1.17 -7.66 8.69
CA PHE A 103 -2.24 -7.63 9.68
C PHE A 103 -3.52 -8.29 9.14
N TRP A 104 -3.94 -7.96 7.92
CA TRP A 104 -5.09 -8.60 7.28
C TRP A 104 -4.93 -10.11 7.14
N HIS A 105 -3.75 -10.57 6.72
CA HIS A 105 -3.48 -11.99 6.64
C HIS A 105 -3.56 -12.68 8.01
N ALA A 106 -2.99 -12.06 9.04
CA ALA A 106 -3.01 -12.58 10.40
C ALA A 106 -4.44 -12.66 10.94
N CYS A 107 -5.26 -11.63 10.72
CA CYS A 107 -6.67 -11.63 11.12
C CYS A 107 -7.48 -12.70 10.38
N GLU A 108 -7.30 -12.85 9.06
CA GLU A 108 -8.00 -13.91 8.31
C GLU A 108 -7.61 -15.31 8.78
N SER A 109 -6.35 -15.51 9.14
CA SER A 109 -5.85 -16.80 9.62
C SER A 109 -6.35 -17.13 11.02
N ALA A 110 -6.37 -16.14 11.93
CA ALA A 110 -6.82 -16.31 13.30
C ALA A 110 -8.35 -16.40 13.41
N PHE A 111 -9.08 -15.64 12.60
CA PHE A 111 -10.54 -15.48 12.65
C PHE A 111 -11.23 -16.06 11.42
N ALA A 112 -10.68 -17.14 10.85
CA ALA A 112 -11.18 -17.75 9.61
C ALA A 112 -12.67 -18.15 9.65
N HIS A 113 -13.19 -18.43 10.84
CA HIS A 113 -14.58 -18.81 11.11
C HIS A 113 -15.55 -17.61 11.16
N LEU A 114 -15.03 -16.39 11.28
CA LEU A 114 -15.80 -15.15 11.27
C LEU A 114 -15.77 -14.48 9.89
N LEU A 115 -15.21 -15.14 8.86
CA LEU A 115 -15.19 -14.55 7.52
C LEU A 115 -16.54 -14.80 6.82
N PRO A 116 -17.15 -13.76 6.21
CA PRO A 116 -18.41 -13.91 5.50
C PRO A 116 -18.33 -15.03 4.44
N GLY A 117 -19.30 -15.94 4.46
CA GLY A 117 -19.34 -17.10 3.55
C GLY A 117 -18.57 -18.34 4.03
N ARG A 118 -18.01 -18.34 5.25
CA ARG A 118 -17.51 -19.53 5.95
C ARG A 118 -18.35 -19.78 7.21
N THR A 119 -19.62 -20.11 7.03
CA THR A 119 -20.54 -20.36 8.15
C THR A 119 -20.25 -21.69 8.85
N ALA A 120 -20.69 -21.80 10.11
CA ALA A 120 -20.49 -22.95 11.00
C ALA A 120 -20.89 -24.33 10.43
N SER A 121 -21.72 -24.39 9.38
CA SER A 121 -22.07 -25.64 8.68
C SER A 121 -20.90 -26.25 7.89
N ASP A 122 -19.94 -25.43 7.43
CA ASP A 122 -18.78 -25.90 6.66
C ASP A 122 -17.61 -26.31 7.58
N THR A 123 -17.70 -26.02 8.88
CA THR A 123 -16.67 -26.32 9.89
C THR A 123 -16.99 -27.53 10.76
N GLU A 124 -18.08 -28.27 10.50
CA GLU A 124 -18.42 -29.48 11.27
C GLU A 124 -17.33 -30.59 11.16
N ASN A 125 -16.43 -30.49 10.17
CA ASN A 125 -15.26 -31.37 10.00
C ASN A 125 -13.90 -30.73 10.35
N ALA A 126 -13.87 -29.49 10.85
CA ALA A 126 -12.62 -28.83 11.22
C ALA A 126 -12.27 -29.16 12.69
N THR A 127 -11.77 -30.38 12.93
CA THR A 127 -11.09 -30.69 14.19
C THR A 127 -10.01 -29.64 14.45
N PRO A 128 -9.97 -28.99 15.64
CA PRO A 128 -8.89 -28.09 15.98
C PRO A 128 -7.62 -28.93 16.13
N LYS A 129 -6.81 -29.00 15.08
CA LYS A 129 -5.46 -29.53 15.16
C LYS A 129 -4.69 -28.61 16.09
N THR A 130 -4.57 -29.03 17.34
CA THR A 130 -3.63 -28.51 18.33
C THR A 130 -2.24 -28.87 17.82
N ASP A 131 -1.74 -28.09 16.86
CA ASP A 131 -0.40 -28.26 16.34
C ASP A 131 0.59 -27.81 17.42
N LYS A 132 1.26 -28.79 18.01
CA LYS A 132 2.47 -28.65 18.83
C LYS A 132 3.65 -28.14 17.99
N ARG A 133 3.49 -27.00 17.30
CA ARG A 133 4.53 -26.30 16.51
C ARG A 133 4.79 -24.90 17.07
N ALA A 134 4.94 -24.80 18.40
CA ALA A 134 5.21 -23.53 19.09
C ALA A 134 6.68 -23.06 19.01
N ALA A 135 7.51 -23.58 18.09
CA ALA A 135 8.94 -23.25 18.02
C ALA A 135 9.47 -22.83 16.64
N ARG A 136 8.64 -22.81 15.59
CA ARG A 136 9.05 -22.33 14.27
C ARG A 136 8.35 -21.00 13.99
N PRO A 137 9.09 -19.91 13.71
CA PRO A 137 8.45 -18.68 13.27
C PRO A 137 7.56 -19.01 12.05
N PRO A 138 6.34 -18.44 11.99
CA PRO A 138 5.47 -18.64 10.84
C PRO A 138 6.26 -18.30 9.57
N PRO A 139 6.12 -19.09 8.49
CA PRO A 139 6.86 -18.83 7.26
C PRO A 139 6.59 -17.40 6.79
N PRO A 140 7.61 -16.71 6.22
CA PRO A 140 7.40 -15.38 5.67
C PRO A 140 6.29 -15.44 4.63
N LEU A 141 5.42 -14.43 4.67
CA LEU A 141 4.26 -14.34 3.79
C LEU A 141 4.66 -14.45 2.33
N SER A 142 3.94 -15.30 1.58
CA SER A 142 4.15 -15.41 0.14
C SER A 142 3.84 -14.08 -0.53
N ARG A 143 4.54 -13.80 -1.64
CA ARG A 143 4.23 -12.67 -2.51
C ARG A 143 2.74 -12.63 -2.88
N LYS A 144 2.13 -13.80 -3.16
CA LYS A 144 0.73 -13.92 -3.54
C LYS A 144 -0.21 -13.50 -2.40
N ASP A 145 0.11 -13.88 -1.18
CA ASP A 145 -0.69 -13.56 0.01
C ASP A 145 -0.61 -12.06 0.31
N LEU A 146 0.59 -11.47 0.25
CA LEU A 146 0.75 -10.02 0.39
C LEU A 146 -0.03 -9.26 -0.68
N HIS A 147 0.11 -9.65 -1.95
CA HIS A 147 -0.56 -8.98 -3.06
C HIS A 147 -2.09 -8.94 -2.88
N ARG A 148 -2.69 -10.00 -2.33
CA ARG A 148 -4.13 -10.06 -2.05
C ARG A 148 -4.60 -9.00 -1.04
N HIS A 149 -3.72 -8.58 -0.13
CA HIS A 149 -4.07 -7.69 0.98
C HIS A 149 -3.58 -6.25 0.84
N LEU A 150 -2.64 -5.95 -0.06
CA LEU A 150 -2.04 -4.61 -0.20
C LEU A 150 -3.06 -3.50 -0.50
N GLY A 151 -4.03 -3.78 -1.38
CA GLY A 151 -5.10 -2.82 -1.73
C GLY A 151 -6.33 -2.88 -0.83
N ARG A 152 -6.33 -3.74 0.19
CA ARG A 152 -7.48 -3.92 1.06
C ARG A 152 -7.48 -2.87 2.16
N ASP A 153 -8.56 -2.13 2.26
CA ASP A 153 -8.79 -1.10 3.27
C ASP A 153 -9.80 -1.53 4.34
N VAL A 154 -10.64 -2.54 4.08
CA VAL A 154 -11.67 -3.01 5.02
C VAL A 154 -11.60 -4.52 5.22
N LEU A 155 -11.63 -4.95 6.47
CA LEU A 155 -11.85 -6.33 6.90
C LEU A 155 -13.17 -6.41 7.66
N VAL A 156 -14.05 -7.33 7.26
CA VAL A 156 -15.31 -7.62 7.94
C VAL A 156 -15.21 -8.99 8.57
N LEU A 157 -15.47 -9.05 9.87
CA LEU A 157 -15.64 -10.26 10.65
C LEU A 157 -17.11 -10.31 11.09
N GLU A 158 -17.80 -11.40 10.79
CA GLU A 158 -19.22 -11.58 11.03
C GLU A 158 -19.48 -12.96 11.62
N ASP A 159 -20.33 -12.99 12.64
CA ASP A 159 -20.99 -14.18 13.16
C ASP A 159 -22.47 -13.85 13.41
N ALA A 160 -23.28 -14.85 13.73
CA ALA A 160 -24.71 -14.71 13.99
C ALA A 160 -25.07 -13.61 15.00
N HIS A 161 -24.14 -13.25 15.88
CA HIS A 161 -24.35 -12.29 16.96
C HIS A 161 -23.51 -11.03 16.87
N VAL A 162 -22.52 -10.93 15.98
CA VAL A 162 -21.58 -9.80 15.98
C VAL A 162 -21.12 -9.52 14.57
N LEU A 163 -21.22 -8.28 14.14
CA LEU A 163 -20.55 -7.77 12.96
C LEU A 163 -19.46 -6.80 13.42
N LEU A 164 -18.21 -7.06 13.03
CA LEU A 164 -17.06 -6.20 13.29
C LEU A 164 -16.43 -5.81 11.98
N LYS A 165 -16.52 -4.53 11.63
CA LYS A 165 -15.85 -3.97 10.45
C LYS A 165 -14.65 -3.16 10.89
N VAL A 166 -13.47 -3.59 10.47
CA VAL A 166 -12.21 -2.88 10.67
C VAL A 166 -11.83 -2.18 9.38
N SER A 167 -11.64 -0.87 9.41
CA SER A 167 -11.12 -0.08 8.30
C SER A 167 -9.71 0.41 8.59
N TRP A 168 -8.80 0.32 7.64
CA TRP A 168 -7.44 0.84 7.72
C TRP A 168 -7.10 1.62 6.44
N ARG A 169 -7.10 2.94 6.57
CA ARG A 169 -6.71 3.88 5.50
C ARG A 169 -5.30 4.39 5.72
N ILE A 170 -4.65 4.73 4.63
CA ILE A 170 -3.30 5.29 4.63
C ILE A 170 -3.39 6.70 4.06
N GLY A 171 -3.10 7.69 4.90
CA GLY A 171 -2.98 9.09 4.53
C GLY A 171 -1.53 9.52 4.40
N PHE A 172 -1.32 10.80 4.10
CA PHE A 172 0.00 11.41 4.07
C PHE A 172 -0.04 12.78 4.72
N ASP A 173 1.01 13.12 5.44
CA ASP A 173 1.24 14.47 5.94
C ASP A 173 1.88 15.36 4.84
N TRP A 174 2.21 16.60 5.23
CA TRP A 174 2.87 17.55 4.33
C TRP A 174 4.34 17.18 4.03
N THR A 175 4.97 16.31 4.82
CA THR A 175 6.35 15.84 4.58
C THR A 175 6.40 14.63 3.65
N GLY A 176 5.24 14.01 3.39
CA GLY A 176 5.11 12.75 2.68
C GLY A 176 5.30 11.52 3.55
N GLU A 177 5.27 11.69 4.88
CA GLU A 177 5.17 10.57 5.80
C GLU A 177 3.78 9.96 5.74
N ALA A 178 3.74 8.63 5.60
CA ALA A 178 2.48 7.89 5.51
C ALA A 178 1.90 7.66 6.91
N GLU A 179 0.64 8.06 7.10
CA GLU A 179 -0.07 7.95 8.38
C GLU A 179 -1.16 6.88 8.31
N SER A 180 -1.34 6.12 9.39
CA SER A 180 -2.42 5.12 9.49
C SER A 180 -3.63 5.69 10.19
N GLU A 181 -4.79 5.57 9.54
CA GLU A 181 -6.09 5.81 10.17
C GLU A 181 -6.81 4.47 10.28
N VAL A 182 -6.96 3.98 11.52
CA VAL A 182 -7.63 2.69 11.81
C VAL A 182 -8.95 2.97 12.52
N GLY A 183 -10.04 2.52 11.91
CA GLY A 183 -11.40 2.62 12.42
C GLY A 183 -11.98 1.24 12.69
N VAL A 184 -12.84 1.15 13.71
CA VAL A 184 -13.54 -0.08 14.08
C VAL A 184 -15.01 0.25 14.28
N GLU A 185 -15.86 -0.43 13.52
CA GLU A 185 -17.31 -0.30 13.55
C GLU A 185 -17.91 -1.64 14.03
N PRO A 186 -18.25 -1.79 15.32
CA PRO A 186 -19.01 -2.92 15.80
C PRO A 186 -20.51 -2.68 15.57
N ALA A 187 -21.22 -3.70 15.09
CA ALA A 187 -22.67 -3.76 15.11
C ALA A 187 -23.10 -5.03 15.84
N PHE A 188 -24.02 -4.84 16.79
CA PHE A 188 -24.68 -5.91 17.53
C PHE A 188 -26.03 -6.23 16.85
N PRO A 189 -26.57 -7.45 16.99
CA PRO A 189 -27.79 -7.83 16.30
C PRO A 189 -28.96 -7.06 16.91
N ALA A 190 -29.97 -6.74 16.10
CA ALA A 190 -31.15 -5.98 16.52
C ALA A 190 -32.06 -6.73 17.51
N VAL A 191 -31.70 -7.93 17.97
CA VAL A 191 -32.53 -8.76 18.85
C VAL A 191 -32.32 -8.36 20.32
N CYS A 192 -32.57 -7.09 20.65
CA CYS A 192 -33.10 -6.78 21.97
C CYS A 192 -34.56 -7.24 21.98
N LYS A 193 -34.79 -8.53 22.28
CA LYS A 193 -36.09 -8.94 22.81
C LYS A 193 -36.21 -8.25 24.17
N CYS A 194 -36.86 -7.09 24.19
CA CYS A 194 -37.43 -6.55 25.41
C CYS A 194 -38.38 -7.62 25.97
N LEU A 195 -37.88 -8.44 26.88
CA LEU A 195 -38.70 -9.16 27.85
C LEU A 195 -39.27 -8.09 28.79
N VAL A 196 -40.35 -7.46 28.36
CA VAL A 196 -41.26 -6.80 29.28
C VAL A 196 -42.23 -7.89 29.74
N CYS A 197 -41.96 -8.40 30.94
CA CYS A 197 -42.88 -9.23 31.71
C CYS A 197 -44.07 -8.40 32.19
#